data_AF-A0A7K4ICE0-F1
#
_entry.id   AF-A0A7K4ICE0-F1
#
_cell.length_a   1.000
_cell.length_b   1.000
_cell.length_c   1.000
_cell.angle_alpha   90.00
_cell.angle_beta   90.00
_cell.angle_gamma   90.00
#
_symmetry.space_group_name_H-M   'P 1'
#
loop_
_entity.id
_entity.type
_entity.pdbx_description
1 polymer ?
#
loop_
_entity_poly.entity_id
_entity_poly.type
_entity_poly.pdbx_seq_one_letter_code
_entity_poly.pdbx_strand_id
1 'polypeptide(L)'
;MSGRAIVSTFSSQLEVQCQSSQRALAKLREIAHLVEEDYYRGTNRMAILRLHREFMHAIIDTWREVESGSVVVDSVQVLRAVRYINAPDLWGLLAEPIMKHPRVLREIRLLINLLENVTRPHSAAGAGPQD
;
A
#
# COMPACT_ATOMS: atom_id res chain seq x y z
N MET A 1 41.57 28.39 -0.45
CA MET A 1 41.54 26.91 -0.51
C MET A 1 40.56 26.44 0.56
N SER A 2 39.24 26.56 0.37
CA SER A 2 38.33 25.64 -0.35
C SER A 2 38.52 24.17 0.04
N GLY A 3 37.66 23.71 0.96
CA GLY A 3 37.58 22.34 1.48
C GLY A 3 36.13 21.95 1.72
N ARG A 4 35.35 21.96 0.64
CA ARG A 4 34.15 21.14 0.35
C ARG A 4 33.26 20.72 1.53
N ALA A 5 32.20 21.50 1.71
CA ALA A 5 30.91 21.02 2.18
C ALA A 5 30.31 20.05 1.13
N ILE A 6 30.51 18.74 1.29
CA ILE A 6 29.82 17.70 0.49
C ILE A 6 29.61 16.47 1.37
N VAL A 7 28.76 16.56 2.40
CA VAL A 7 28.26 15.34 3.10
C VAL A 7 26.74 15.38 3.35
N SER A 8 26.05 16.51 3.13
CA SER A 8 24.64 16.63 3.55
C SER A 8 23.59 16.38 2.46
N THR A 9 23.95 16.04 1.21
CA THR A 9 23.00 16.07 0.09
C THR A 9 22.73 14.71 -0.58
N PHE A 10 23.24 13.60 -0.02
CA PHE A 10 23.06 12.27 -0.62
C PHE A 10 21.93 11.43 -0.01
N SER A 11 21.29 11.87 1.08
CA SER A 11 20.17 11.13 1.70
C SER A 11 18.78 11.48 1.16
N SER A 12 18.66 12.47 0.27
CA SER A 12 17.35 12.96 -0.19
C SER A 12 16.88 12.38 -1.54
N GLN A 13 17.67 11.51 -2.18
CA GLN A 13 17.42 11.05 -3.56
C GLN A 13 16.94 9.59 -3.67
N LEU A 14 16.68 8.88 -2.57
CA LEU A 14 16.28 7.47 -2.58
C LEU A 14 14.83 7.16 -2.21
N GLU A 15 14.00 8.16 -1.87
CA GLU A 15 12.65 7.91 -1.36
C GLU A 15 11.60 8.83 -1.97
N VAL A 16 11.43 8.82 -3.30
CA VAL A 16 10.09 9.10 -3.85
C VAL A 16 9.28 7.82 -3.77
N GLN A 17 9.10 7.34 -2.54
CA GLN A 17 8.18 6.27 -2.26
C GLN A 17 6.78 6.85 -2.43
N CYS A 18 5.98 6.20 -3.28
CA CYS A 18 4.62 6.61 -3.61
C CYS A 18 3.81 6.78 -2.29
N GLN A 19 3.57 8.03 -1.86
CA GLN A 19 2.92 8.33 -0.58
C GLN A 19 1.54 7.68 -0.49
N SER A 20 0.81 7.56 -1.60
CA SER A 20 -0.48 6.87 -1.66
C SER A 20 -0.35 5.37 -1.39
N SER A 21 0.65 4.68 -1.94
CA SER A 21 0.92 3.27 -1.66
C SER A 21 1.33 3.01 -0.21
N GLN A 22 2.17 3.88 0.36
CA GLN A 22 2.54 3.80 1.79
C GLN A 22 1.31 4.00 2.69
N ARG A 23 0.44 4.96 2.35
CA ARG A 23 -0.84 5.15 3.05
C ARG A 23 -1.71 3.89 2.95
N ALA A 24 -1.81 3.26 1.78
CA ALA A 24 -2.57 2.03 1.62
C ALA A 24 -2.03 0.90 2.51
N LEU A 25 -0.70 0.72 2.55
CA LEU A 25 -0.03 -0.25 3.41
C LEU A 25 -0.25 0.02 4.90
N ALA A 26 -0.13 1.29 5.32
CA ALA A 26 -0.40 1.69 6.70
C ALA A 26 -1.83 1.32 7.10
N LYS A 27 -2.82 1.59 6.23
CA LYS A 27 -4.22 1.25 6.48
C LYS A 27 -4.46 -0.24 6.58
N LEU A 28 -3.84 -1.06 5.73
CA LEU A 28 -3.94 -2.53 5.86
C LEU A 28 -3.36 -3.03 7.19
N ARG A 29 -2.24 -2.47 7.64
CA ARG A 29 -1.64 -2.83 8.94
C ARG A 29 -2.52 -2.41 10.12
N GLU A 30 -3.12 -1.22 10.07
CA GLU A 30 -4.11 -0.76 11.06
C GLU A 30 -5.34 -1.68 11.09
N ILE A 31 -5.86 -2.10 9.92
CA ILE A 31 -6.97 -3.06 9.82
C ILE A 31 -6.57 -4.40 10.45
N ALA A 32 -5.38 -4.94 10.14
CA ALA A 32 -4.91 -6.19 10.71
C ALA A 32 -4.89 -6.13 12.24
N HIS A 33 -4.34 -5.04 12.80
CA HIS A 33 -4.30 -4.85 14.24
C HIS A 33 -5.69 -4.82 14.86
N LEU A 34 -6.65 -4.06 14.29
CA LEU A 34 -8.01 -4.02 14.82
C LEU A 34 -8.75 -5.36 14.69
N VAL A 35 -8.48 -6.14 13.63
CA VAL A 35 -9.05 -7.48 13.47
C VAL A 35 -8.47 -8.44 14.52
N GLU A 36 -7.17 -8.35 14.82
CA GLU A 36 -6.56 -9.12 15.91
C GLU A 36 -7.15 -8.71 17.27
N GLU A 37 -7.32 -7.42 17.54
CA GLU A 37 -7.97 -6.95 18.77
C GLU A 37 -9.43 -7.38 18.87
N ASP A 38 -10.19 -7.34 17.77
CA ASP A 38 -11.59 -7.78 17.70
C ASP A 38 -11.74 -9.24 18.14
N TYR A 39 -10.79 -10.09 17.73
CA TYR A 39 -10.78 -11.50 18.09
C TYR A 39 -10.66 -11.74 19.60
N TYR A 40 -9.90 -10.92 20.31
CA TYR A 40 -9.63 -11.10 21.74
C TYR A 40 -10.56 -10.30 22.66
N ARG A 41 -11.03 -9.12 22.22
CA ARG A 41 -11.68 -8.14 23.10
C ARG A 41 -13.08 -7.71 22.64
N GLY A 42 -13.47 -8.04 21.41
CA GLY A 42 -14.63 -7.47 20.76
C GLY A 42 -14.40 -5.98 20.46
N THR A 43 -14.21 -5.65 19.18
CA THR A 43 -13.84 -4.32 18.72
C THR A 43 -14.98 -3.70 17.91
N ASN A 44 -14.88 -2.38 17.72
CA ASN A 44 -15.81 -1.64 16.90
C ASN A 44 -15.64 -1.98 15.40
N ARG A 45 -16.51 -2.87 14.90
CA ARG A 45 -16.64 -3.24 13.49
C ARG A 45 -16.68 -2.04 12.54
N MET A 46 -17.29 -0.92 12.95
CA MET A 46 -17.37 0.31 12.15
C MET A 46 -16.00 0.95 11.94
N ALA A 47 -15.09 0.86 12.92
CA ALA A 47 -13.73 1.37 12.77
C ALA A 47 -12.96 0.60 11.70
N ILE A 48 -13.08 -0.74 11.70
CA ILE A 48 -12.46 -1.63 10.70
C ILE A 48 -12.98 -1.31 9.29
N LEU A 49 -14.29 -1.15 9.13
CA LEU A 49 -14.92 -0.81 7.85
C LEU A 49 -14.52 0.60 7.37
N ARG A 50 -14.40 1.57 8.27
CA ARG A 50 -13.91 2.92 7.94
C ARG A 50 -12.48 2.87 7.42
N LEU A 51 -11.59 2.14 8.08
CA LEU A 51 -10.20 1.98 7.64
C LEU A 51 -10.11 1.27 6.28
N HIS A 52 -10.97 0.29 6.01
CA HIS A 52 -11.04 -0.33 4.69
C HIS A 52 -11.41 0.68 3.60
N ARG A 53 -12.37 1.58 3.87
CA ARG A 53 -12.70 2.66 2.94
C ARG A 53 -11.48 3.56 2.70
N GLU A 54 -10.79 3.98 3.76
CA GLU A 54 -9.56 4.79 3.64
C GLU A 54 -8.47 4.07 2.82
N PHE A 55 -8.30 2.76 3.02
CA PHE A 55 -7.43 1.92 2.20
C PHE A 55 -7.83 1.96 0.71
N MET A 56 -9.12 1.83 0.40
CA MET A 56 -9.61 1.92 -0.98
C MET A 56 -9.32 3.28 -1.62
N HIS A 57 -9.49 4.37 -0.87
CA HIS A 57 -9.13 5.71 -1.36
C HIS A 57 -7.64 5.80 -1.69
N ALA A 58 -6.76 5.26 -0.82
CA ALA A 58 -5.32 5.26 -1.06
C ALA A 58 -4.92 4.42 -2.29
N ILE A 59 -5.59 3.30 -2.55
CA ILE A 59 -5.39 2.49 -3.77
C ILE A 59 -5.85 3.23 -5.03
N ILE A 60 -6.96 3.96 -4.97
CA ILE A 60 -7.44 4.78 -6.09
C ILE A 60 -6.44 5.91 -6.39
N ASP A 61 -5.90 6.55 -5.36
CA ASP A 61 -4.85 7.56 -5.51
C ASP A 61 -3.60 6.95 -6.15
N THR A 62 -3.15 5.78 -5.68
CA THR A 62 -2.02 5.05 -6.27
C THR A 62 -2.25 4.76 -7.75
N TRP A 63 -3.46 4.32 -8.11
CA TRP A 63 -3.82 4.05 -9.49
C TRP A 63 -3.77 5.32 -10.36
N ARG A 64 -4.27 6.45 -9.86
CA ARG A 64 -4.21 7.75 -10.57
C ARG A 64 -2.78 8.22 -10.78
N GLU A 65 -1.93 8.03 -9.77
CA GLU A 65 -0.51 8.36 -9.84
C GLU A 65 0.22 7.50 -10.90
N VAL A 66 -0.16 6.23 -11.04
CA VAL A 66 0.32 5.35 -12.10
C VAL A 66 -0.21 5.75 -13.47
N GLU A 67 -1.51 6.07 -13.59
CA GLU A 67 -2.11 6.52 -14.85
C GLU A 67 -1.52 7.84 -15.36
N SER A 68 -1.14 8.74 -14.47
CA SER A 68 -0.49 10.01 -14.82
C SER A 68 1.00 9.86 -15.14
N GLY A 69 1.58 8.67 -14.94
CA GLY A 69 3.02 8.42 -15.08
C GLY A 69 3.88 8.99 -13.95
N SER A 70 3.27 9.52 -12.88
CA SER A 70 3.99 10.07 -11.72
C SER A 70 4.59 8.97 -10.82
N VAL A 71 4.04 7.76 -10.89
CA VAL A 71 4.53 6.56 -10.20
C VAL A 71 4.62 5.42 -11.21
N VAL A 72 5.69 4.63 -11.12
CA VAL A 72 5.81 3.37 -11.85
C VAL A 72 5.56 2.23 -10.87
N VAL A 73 4.95 1.16 -11.35
CA VAL A 73 4.74 -0.08 -10.58
C VAL A 73 5.31 -1.24 -11.38
N ASP A 74 5.79 -2.25 -10.66
CA ASP A 74 6.35 -3.46 -11.28
C ASP A 74 5.28 -4.23 -12.06
N SER A 75 4.01 -4.13 -11.63
CA SER A 75 2.89 -4.73 -12.34
C SER A 75 1.59 -3.95 -12.18
N VAL A 76 1.17 -3.28 -13.26
CA VAL A 76 -0.14 -2.61 -13.37
C VAL A 76 -1.29 -3.63 -13.24
N GLN A 77 -1.09 -4.86 -13.73
CA GLN A 77 -2.09 -5.92 -13.64
C GLN A 77 -2.37 -6.30 -12.19
N VAL A 78 -1.33 -6.40 -11.36
CA VAL A 78 -1.49 -6.71 -9.94
C VAL A 78 -2.15 -5.54 -9.21
N LEU A 79 -1.75 -4.30 -9.46
CA LEU A 79 -2.41 -3.13 -8.86
C LEU A 79 -3.90 -3.07 -9.24
N ARG A 80 -4.23 -3.39 -10.51
CA ARG A 80 -5.62 -3.50 -10.98
C ARG A 80 -6.37 -4.60 -10.23
N ALA A 81 -5.77 -5.78 -10.06
CA ALA A 81 -6.37 -6.87 -9.31
C ALA A 81 -6.62 -6.50 -7.83
N VAL A 82 -5.67 -5.80 -7.19
CA VAL A 82 -5.86 -5.28 -5.84
C VAL A 82 -7.07 -4.35 -5.77
N ARG A 83 -7.18 -3.41 -6.71
CA ARG A 83 -8.28 -2.43 -6.73
C ARG A 83 -9.66 -3.05 -6.97
N TYR A 84 -9.78 -3.94 -7.96
CA TYR A 84 -11.08 -4.39 -8.46
C TYR A 84 -11.53 -5.75 -7.94
N ILE A 85 -10.62 -6.55 -7.38
CA ILE A 85 -10.91 -7.92 -6.92
C ILE A 85 -10.61 -8.01 -5.42
N ASN A 86 -9.33 -7.94 -5.05
CA ASN A 86 -8.92 -8.30 -3.69
C ASN A 86 -9.47 -7.33 -2.63
N ALA A 87 -9.48 -6.03 -2.91
CA ALA A 87 -9.98 -5.05 -1.94
C ALA A 87 -11.51 -5.10 -1.76
N PRO A 88 -12.33 -5.22 -2.83
CA PRO A 88 -13.75 -5.55 -2.69
C PRO A 88 -14.02 -6.89 -1.98
N ASP A 89 -13.24 -7.93 -2.26
CA ASP A 89 -13.39 -9.23 -1.60
C ASP A 89 -13.09 -9.12 -0.09
N LEU A 90 -12.05 -8.38 0.29
CA LEU A 90 -11.77 -8.06 1.68
C LEU A 90 -12.92 -7.31 2.34
N TRP A 91 -13.58 -6.37 1.66
CA TRP A 91 -14.79 -5.72 2.20
C TRP A 91 -15.87 -6.75 2.50
N GLY A 92 -16.12 -7.68 1.58
CA GLY A 92 -17.09 -8.76 1.76
C GLY A 92 -16.79 -9.60 3.00
N LEU A 93 -15.53 -10.03 3.17
CA LEU A 93 -15.09 -10.81 4.33
C LEU A 93 -15.22 -10.05 5.64
N LEU A 94 -14.85 -8.77 5.62
CA LEU A 94 -15.03 -7.91 6.76
C LEU A 94 -16.53 -7.85 7.07
N ALA A 95 -17.36 -7.43 6.12
CA ALA A 95 -18.79 -7.14 6.32
C ALA A 95 -19.65 -8.36 6.70
N GLU A 96 -19.11 -9.58 6.72
CA GLU A 96 -19.81 -10.76 7.24
C GLU A 96 -20.33 -10.50 8.68
N PRO A 97 -21.58 -10.91 9.03
CA PRO A 97 -22.13 -10.74 10.36
C PRO A 97 -21.28 -11.40 11.46
N ILE A 98 -20.67 -12.53 11.13
CA ILE A 98 -19.70 -13.24 11.96
C ILE A 98 -18.38 -13.20 11.21
N MET A 99 -17.46 -12.35 11.68
CA MET A 99 -16.16 -12.21 11.05
C MET A 99 -15.33 -13.48 11.26
N LYS A 100 -14.78 -14.03 10.17
CA LYS A 100 -13.85 -15.16 10.23
C LYS A 100 -12.42 -14.61 10.32
N HIS A 101 -12.00 -14.21 11.53
CA HIS A 101 -10.71 -13.51 11.75
C HIS A 101 -9.51 -14.18 11.09
N PRO A 102 -9.28 -15.51 11.17
CA PRO A 102 -8.12 -16.12 10.53
C PRO A 102 -8.11 -15.96 9.00
N ARG A 103 -9.29 -16.01 8.36
CA ARG A 103 -9.44 -15.82 6.92
C ARG A 103 -9.17 -14.37 6.53
N VAL A 104 -9.71 -13.43 7.29
CA VAL A 104 -9.51 -11.99 7.09
C VAL A 104 -8.03 -11.62 7.23
N LEU A 105 -7.37 -12.06 8.30
CA LEU A 105 -5.96 -11.78 8.54
C LEU A 105 -5.05 -12.36 7.46
N ARG A 106 -5.37 -13.56 6.97
CA ARG A 106 -4.66 -14.15 5.82
C ARG A 106 -4.78 -13.26 4.59
N GLU A 107 -5.98 -12.78 4.27
CA GLU A 107 -6.23 -11.92 3.11
C GLU A 107 -5.48 -10.59 3.23
N ILE A 108 -5.51 -9.96 4.41
CA ILE A 108 -4.78 -8.72 4.66
C ILE A 108 -3.27 -8.92 4.49
N ARG A 109 -2.69 -10.02 4.99
CA ARG A 109 -1.27 -10.32 4.81
C ARG A 109 -0.90 -10.51 3.33
N LEU A 110 -1.75 -11.18 2.55
CA LEU A 110 -1.54 -11.32 1.10
C LEU A 110 -1.54 -9.96 0.42
N LEU A 111 -2.50 -9.09 0.74
CA LEU A 111 -2.58 -7.73 0.20
C LEU A 111 -1.38 -6.86 0.56
N ILE A 112 -0.90 -6.92 1.81
CA ILE A 112 0.32 -6.23 2.24
C ILE A 112 1.51 -6.70 1.40
N ASN A 113 1.71 -8.01 1.30
CA ASN A 113 2.81 -8.57 0.53
C ASN A 113 2.73 -8.20 -0.96
N LEU A 114 1.52 -8.19 -1.55
CA LEU A 114 1.35 -7.78 -2.94
C LEU A 114 1.75 -6.32 -3.13
N LEU A 115 1.28 -5.42 -2.27
CA LEU A 115 1.56 -3.99 -2.39
C LEU A 115 3.04 -3.67 -2.15
N GLU A 116 3.67 -4.28 -1.14
CA GLU A 116 5.10 -4.10 -0.87
C GLU A 116 5.99 -4.50 -2.06
N ASN A 117 5.57 -5.50 -2.84
CA ASN A 117 6.34 -6.00 -3.98
C ASN A 117 5.99 -5.33 -5.32
N VAL A 118 4.85 -4.63 -5.42
CA VAL A 118 4.36 -4.06 -6.70
C VAL A 118 4.69 -2.58 -6.83
N THR A 119 4.71 -1.83 -5.72
CA THR A 119 4.95 -0.38 -5.76
C THR A 119 6.42 -0.10 -5.45
N ARG A 120 7.28 -0.11 -6.47
CA ARG A 120 8.67 0.36 -6.37
C ARG A 120 8.79 1.78 -6.92
N PRO A 121 9.53 2.69 -6.26
CA PRO A 121 9.88 3.98 -6.86
C PRO A 121 10.57 3.76 -8.21
N HIS A 122 10.21 4.54 -9.22
CA HIS A 122 11.00 4.57 -10.45
C HIS A 122 12.37 5.18 -10.15
N SER A 123 13.42 4.36 -10.04
CA SER A 123 14.78 4.88 -10.11
C SER A 123 15.04 5.33 -11.54
N ALA A 124 14.92 6.64 -11.78
CA ALA A 124 15.52 7.28 -12.94
C ALA A 124 17.06 7.27 -12.78
N ALA A 125 17.67 6.10 -12.96
CA ALA A 125 19.12 5.91 -13.03
C ALA A 125 19.40 4.83 -14.08
N GLY A 126 19.10 5.16 -15.34
CA GLY A 126 19.30 4.28 -16.48
C GLY A 126 19.22 5.01 -17.82
N ALA A 127 19.54 6.30 -17.85
CA ALA A 127 19.85 7.02 -19.08
C ALA A 127 21.37 6.97 -19.29
N GLY A 128 21.85 5.84 -19.79
CA GLY A 128 23.15 5.77 -20.45
C GLY A 128 22.90 5.60 -21.94
N PRO A 129 23.40 6.48 -22.82
CA PRO A 129 23.34 6.23 -24.25
C PRO A 129 24.14 4.95 -24.55
N GLN A 130 23.49 3.96 -25.16
CA GLN A 130 24.20 2.89 -25.83
C GLN A 130 24.50 3.40 -27.25
N ASP A 131 25.77 3.73 -27.46
CA ASP A 131 26.39 3.90 -28.77
C ASP A 131 26.31 2.61 -29.60
#